data_AF-A0A9E2H8I8-F1
#
_entry.id   AF-A0A9E2H8I8-F1
#
_cell.length_a   1.000
_cell.length_b   1.000
_cell.length_c   1.000
_cell.angle_alpha   90.00
_cell.angle_beta   90.00
_cell.angle_gamma   90.00
#
_symmetry.space_group_name_H-M   'P 1'
#
loop_
_entity.id
_entity.type
_entity.pdbx_description
1 polymer ?
#
loop_
_entity_poly.entity_id
_entity_poly.type
_entity_poly.pdbx_seq_one_letter_code
_entity_poly.pdbx_strand_id
1 'polypeptide(L)'
;MSAVKTAYTLLILALAGSLVLVSCGRSVDPEPEPPDDLVDLQNQLAESPRDNEEAELMALWMVGKVVAYTRDYNRIVDALNIVRQTYSDSVPQLDSIQFAYPFQPSEIIVLVDSAARAKLRIGAYTDWDSLNSLFRVTDIDTTDLGISQQVQLSFLGRLNPDLLADSYWDLGQLRGGITGTGIYVNVGDQSNLYPWEVGTFMTFLLRRADGDCPAGCINSHFWYFRVSEGHAELVGDFEAEDGVPFPDWWDVANAGFCEYFHYRHGYCDGL
;
A
#
# COMPACT_ATOMS: atom_id res chain seq x y z
N MET A 1 32.23 51.57 -29.11
CA MET A 1 33.66 51.71 -28.75
C MET A 1 33.88 53.09 -28.12
N SER A 2 34.78 53.13 -27.15
CA SER A 2 35.27 54.27 -26.37
C SER A 2 34.54 54.57 -25.06
N ALA A 3 35.33 54.38 -24.00
CA ALA A 3 35.07 54.53 -22.58
C ALA A 3 35.81 55.78 -22.05
N VAL A 4 35.28 56.45 -21.02
CA VAL A 4 36.02 57.33 -20.10
C VAL A 4 35.24 57.38 -18.76
N LYS A 5 35.64 56.64 -17.71
CA LYS A 5 36.29 57.10 -16.44
C LYS A 5 35.77 58.48 -15.95
N THR A 6 35.36 58.71 -14.70
CA THR A 6 36.24 58.78 -13.50
C THR A 6 35.41 59.11 -12.24
N ALA A 7 35.76 58.41 -11.14
CA ALA A 7 35.70 58.68 -9.69
C ALA A 7 34.70 59.69 -9.07
N TYR A 8 34.04 59.25 -7.98
CA TYR A 8 34.09 59.99 -6.71
C TYR A 8 34.15 59.01 -5.52
N THR A 9 34.95 59.44 -4.54
CA THR A 9 35.49 58.70 -3.41
C THR A 9 34.66 58.94 -2.14
N LEU A 10 34.47 57.85 -1.38
CA LEU A 10 34.19 57.70 0.07
C LEU A 10 33.69 58.91 0.89
N LEU A 11 32.61 58.68 1.66
CA LEU A 11 32.59 59.03 3.08
C LEU A 11 31.93 57.91 3.91
N ILE A 12 32.76 57.29 4.74
CA ILE A 12 32.46 56.27 5.75
C ILE A 12 31.79 56.97 6.94
N LEU A 13 30.69 56.41 7.45
CA LEU A 13 30.27 56.62 8.83
C LEU A 13 30.01 55.28 9.50
N ALA A 14 30.91 54.99 10.44
CA ALA A 14 31.00 53.76 11.19
C ALA A 14 29.92 53.70 12.28
N LEU A 15 29.15 52.62 12.27
CA LEU A 15 28.43 52.10 13.44
C LEU A 15 28.85 50.65 13.61
N ALA A 16 30.00 50.47 14.25
CA ALA A 16 30.46 49.19 14.76
C ALA A 16 29.61 48.83 15.99
N GLY A 17 28.41 48.33 15.73
CA GLY A 17 27.65 47.59 16.73
C GLY A 17 28.30 46.23 16.91
N SER A 18 28.90 46.01 18.08
CA SER A 18 29.42 44.71 18.51
C SER A 18 28.27 43.71 18.60
N LEU A 19 27.98 42.99 17.50
CA LEU A 19 27.17 41.79 17.52
C LEU A 19 28.01 40.71 18.21
N VAL A 20 27.84 40.56 19.52
CA VAL A 20 28.28 39.38 20.25
C VAL A 20 27.38 38.24 19.77
N LEU A 21 27.83 37.51 18.75
CA LEU A 21 27.28 36.20 18.42
C LEU A 21 27.62 35.28 19.59
N VAL A 22 26.72 35.24 20.57
CA VAL A 22 26.66 34.13 21.52
C VAL A 22 26.27 32.91 20.69
N SER A 23 27.29 32.23 20.15
CA SER A 23 27.16 30.86 19.69
C SER A 23 26.88 30.04 20.96
N CYS A 24 25.60 29.94 21.32
CA CYS A 24 25.14 28.84 22.14
C CYS A 24 25.45 27.59 21.31
N GLY A 25 26.59 26.96 21.59
CA GLY A 25 26.95 25.63 21.11
C GLY A 25 25.92 24.65 21.66
N ARG A 26 24.73 24.64 21.04
CA ARG A 26 23.74 23.59 21.20
C ARG A 26 24.43 22.38 20.59
N SER A 27 24.89 21.47 21.44
CA SER A 27 25.24 20.14 20.99
C SER A 27 24.04 19.65 20.21
N VAL A 28 24.18 19.55 18.89
CA VAL A 28 23.22 18.81 18.09
C VAL A 28 23.40 17.39 18.58
N ASP A 29 22.48 16.93 19.41
CA ASP A 29 22.44 15.53 19.79
C ASP A 29 22.50 14.75 18.47
N PRO A 30 23.40 13.75 18.35
CA PRO A 30 23.52 13.00 17.12
C PRO A 30 22.13 12.47 16.75
N GLU A 31 21.71 12.78 15.53
CA GLU A 31 20.46 12.25 14.98
C GLU A 31 20.50 10.73 15.15
N PRO A 32 19.46 10.12 15.74
CA PRO A 32 19.45 8.67 15.95
C PRO A 32 19.70 7.98 14.61
N GLU A 33 20.62 7.01 14.59
CA GLU A 33 20.84 6.22 13.38
C GLU A 33 19.49 5.65 12.90
N PRO A 34 19.20 5.73 11.59
CA PRO A 34 17.98 5.17 11.07
C PRO A 34 17.90 3.69 11.46
N PRO A 35 16.72 3.18 11.83
CA PRO A 35 16.56 1.78 12.18
C PRO A 35 17.07 0.90 11.04
N ASP A 36 17.70 -0.22 11.38
CA ASP A 36 18.09 -1.25 10.42
C ASP A 36 16.81 -1.78 9.73
N ASP A 37 16.66 -1.48 8.44
CA ASP A 37 15.49 -1.84 7.64
C ASP A 37 15.14 -3.34 7.73
N LEU A 38 16.15 -4.21 7.88
CA LEU A 38 15.92 -5.65 8.01
C LEU A 38 15.35 -6.01 9.38
N VAL A 39 15.85 -5.38 10.45
CA VAL A 39 15.34 -5.58 11.81
C VAL A 39 13.91 -5.06 11.91
N ASP A 40 13.63 -3.90 11.32
CA ASP A 40 12.26 -3.37 11.27
C ASP A 40 11.33 -4.31 10.51
N LEU A 41 11.71 -4.76 9.30
CA LEU A 41 10.93 -5.74 8.54
C LEU A 41 10.65 -7.02 9.33
N GLN A 42 11.65 -7.58 10.01
CA GLN A 42 11.47 -8.79 10.82
C GLN A 42 10.49 -8.58 11.98
N ASN A 43 10.56 -7.43 12.65
CA ASN A 43 9.61 -7.07 13.70
C ASN A 43 8.19 -6.93 13.15
N GLN A 44 8.03 -6.25 12.02
CA GLN A 44 6.73 -6.08 11.37
C GLN A 44 6.13 -7.40 10.88
N LEU A 45 6.96 -8.29 10.33
CA LEU A 45 6.56 -9.65 9.96
C LEU A 45 6.05 -10.40 11.19
N ALA A 46 6.78 -10.36 12.31
CA ALA A 46 6.42 -11.07 13.54
C ALA A 46 5.03 -10.71 14.09
N GLU A 47 4.52 -9.51 13.79
CA GLU A 47 3.17 -9.09 14.19
C GLU A 47 2.05 -9.58 13.25
N SER A 48 2.37 -10.04 12.04
CA SER A 48 1.39 -10.51 11.07
C SER A 48 1.21 -12.03 11.13
N PRO A 49 -0.04 -12.57 11.13
CA PRO A 49 -1.30 -11.85 10.92
C PRO A 49 -1.81 -11.16 12.21
N ARG A 50 -2.43 -10.00 12.04
CA ARG A 50 -3.05 -9.22 13.13
C ARG A 50 -4.52 -9.57 13.32
N ASP A 51 -5.09 -9.19 14.46
CA ASP A 51 -6.47 -9.53 14.84
C ASP A 51 -7.54 -8.98 13.88
N ASN A 52 -7.39 -7.74 13.40
CA ASN A 52 -8.31 -7.14 12.44
C ASN A 52 -7.79 -7.33 11.01
N GLU A 53 -8.30 -8.36 10.33
CA GLU A 53 -7.93 -8.68 8.95
C GLU A 53 -8.09 -7.52 7.99
N GLU A 54 -9.27 -6.90 8.00
CA GLU A 54 -9.64 -5.85 7.07
C GLU A 54 -8.70 -4.64 7.19
N ALA A 55 -8.43 -4.20 8.41
CA ALA A 55 -7.52 -3.09 8.66
C ALA A 55 -6.08 -3.41 8.27
N GLU A 56 -5.62 -4.66 8.45
CA GLU A 56 -4.28 -5.07 8.02
C GLU A 56 -4.16 -5.06 6.50
N LEU A 57 -5.16 -5.55 5.77
CA LEU A 57 -5.18 -5.53 4.31
C LEU A 57 -5.28 -4.11 3.76
N MET A 58 -6.11 -3.25 4.36
CA MET A 58 -6.18 -1.83 4.02
C MET A 58 -4.80 -1.16 4.21
N ALA A 59 -4.16 -1.37 5.36
CA ALA A 59 -2.82 -0.81 5.63
C ALA A 59 -1.77 -1.34 4.65
N LEU A 60 -1.81 -2.63 4.36
CA LEU A 60 -0.91 -3.28 3.40
C LEU A 60 -1.05 -2.66 2.00
N TRP A 61 -2.29 -2.42 1.57
CA TRP A 61 -2.59 -1.78 0.30
C TRP A 61 -2.11 -0.32 0.27
N MET A 62 -2.45 0.48 1.28
CA MET A 62 -2.13 1.92 1.30
C MET A 62 -0.63 2.23 1.36
N VAL A 63 0.13 1.47 2.16
CA VAL A 63 1.55 1.76 2.40
C VAL A 63 2.43 1.17 1.30
N GLY A 64 1.94 0.17 0.56
CA GLY A 64 2.70 -0.47 -0.52
C GLY A 64 4.01 -1.11 -0.02
N LYS A 65 3.94 -1.82 1.11
CA LYS A 65 5.07 -2.53 1.74
C LYS A 65 4.81 -4.03 1.77
N VAL A 66 5.86 -4.83 1.98
CA VAL A 66 5.74 -6.30 2.06
C VAL A 66 4.80 -6.72 3.19
N VAL A 67 4.79 -5.97 4.29
CA VAL A 67 3.90 -6.17 5.44
C VAL A 67 3.40 -4.81 5.91
N ALA A 68 2.17 -4.76 6.41
CA ALA A 68 1.61 -3.53 6.99
C ALA A 68 2.38 -3.14 8.25
N TYR A 69 2.71 -1.86 8.38
CA TYR A 69 3.32 -1.33 9.60
C TYR A 69 2.31 -1.21 10.74
N THR A 70 2.73 -1.50 11.97
CA THR A 70 1.90 -1.42 13.18
C THR A 70 1.16 -0.08 13.30
N ARG A 71 1.87 1.02 13.00
CA ARG A 71 1.31 2.38 13.07
C ARG A 71 0.13 2.55 12.12
N ASP A 72 0.29 2.13 10.87
CA ASP A 72 -0.72 2.34 9.83
C ASP A 72 -1.91 1.39 10.02
N TYR A 73 -1.65 0.15 10.46
CA TYR A 73 -2.68 -0.79 10.93
C TYR A 73 -3.53 -0.18 12.07
N ASN A 74 -2.90 0.29 13.15
CA ASN A 74 -3.62 0.84 14.31
C ASN A 74 -4.44 2.08 13.91
N ARG A 75 -3.88 2.96 13.09
CA ARG A 75 -4.58 4.15 12.58
C ARG A 75 -5.83 3.77 11.80
N ILE A 76 -5.78 2.74 10.96
CA ILE A 76 -6.94 2.26 10.20
C ILE A 76 -7.96 1.58 11.12
N VAL A 77 -7.51 0.75 12.08
CA VAL A 77 -8.41 0.15 13.08
C VAL A 77 -9.21 1.23 13.81
N ASP A 78 -8.54 2.25 14.32
CA ASP A 78 -9.18 3.35 15.04
C ASP A 78 -10.17 4.10 14.14
N ALA A 79 -9.76 4.48 12.93
CA ALA A 79 -10.61 5.23 12.02
C ALA A 79 -11.84 4.43 11.56
N LEU A 80 -11.66 3.14 11.25
CA LEU A 80 -12.74 2.24 10.83
C LEU A 80 -13.75 2.01 11.96
N ASN A 81 -13.25 1.83 13.19
CA ASN A 81 -14.10 1.71 14.37
C ASN A 81 -14.95 2.97 14.59
N ILE A 82 -14.37 4.17 14.43
CA ILE A 82 -15.12 5.42 14.58
C ILE A 82 -16.23 5.52 13.52
N VAL A 83 -15.93 5.22 12.25
CA VAL A 83 -16.94 5.26 11.17
C VAL A 83 -18.08 4.29 11.45
N ARG A 84 -17.77 3.02 11.74
CA ARG A 84 -18.79 1.98 12.01
C ARG A 84 -19.64 2.33 13.24
N GLN A 85 -19.02 2.69 14.36
CA GLN A 85 -19.75 3.08 15.58
C GLN A 85 -20.65 4.30 15.37
N THR A 86 -20.26 5.23 14.50
CA THR A 86 -21.00 6.46 14.25
C THR A 86 -22.15 6.26 13.26
N TYR A 87 -21.93 5.44 12.21
CA TYR A 87 -22.81 5.43 11.04
C TYR A 87 -23.48 4.10 10.73
N SER A 88 -23.12 2.96 11.35
CA SER A 88 -23.72 1.65 11.01
C SER A 88 -25.25 1.62 11.12
N ASP A 89 -25.86 2.35 12.07
CA ASP A 89 -27.33 2.45 12.17
C ASP A 89 -27.98 3.16 10.96
N SER A 90 -27.27 4.13 10.38
CA SER A 90 -27.75 4.95 9.25
C SER A 90 -27.29 4.46 7.88
N VAL A 91 -26.17 3.73 7.84
CA VAL A 91 -25.57 3.11 6.66
C VAL A 91 -25.26 1.65 6.99
N PRO A 92 -26.28 0.76 7.01
CA PRO A 92 -26.11 -0.64 7.41
C PRO A 92 -25.09 -1.42 6.58
N GLN A 93 -24.78 -0.95 5.38
CA GLN A 93 -23.77 -1.52 4.49
C GLN A 93 -22.37 -1.55 5.12
N LEU A 94 -22.07 -0.65 6.08
CA LEU A 94 -20.80 -0.62 6.81
C LEU A 94 -20.52 -1.90 7.61
N ASP A 95 -21.56 -2.65 7.98
CA ASP A 95 -21.44 -3.90 8.73
C ASP A 95 -21.25 -5.12 7.81
N SER A 96 -21.70 -5.02 6.56
CA SER A 96 -21.71 -6.16 5.61
C SER A 96 -20.65 -6.07 4.52
N ILE A 97 -20.23 -4.86 4.15
CA ILE A 97 -19.21 -4.64 3.12
C ILE A 97 -17.89 -4.42 3.81
N GLN A 98 -16.90 -5.20 3.39
CA GLN A 98 -15.53 -5.14 3.88
C GLN A 98 -14.58 -4.71 2.77
N PHE A 99 -13.38 -4.31 3.15
CA PHE A 99 -12.30 -4.16 2.18
C PHE A 99 -11.95 -5.50 1.52
N ALA A 100 -12.12 -5.56 0.21
CA ALA A 100 -11.61 -6.64 -0.61
C ALA A 100 -10.21 -6.24 -1.10
N TYR A 101 -9.18 -6.99 -0.71
CA TYR A 101 -7.84 -6.81 -1.25
C TYR A 101 -7.79 -7.31 -2.71
N PRO A 102 -7.13 -6.62 -3.64
CA PRO A 102 -7.20 -6.98 -5.07
C PRO A 102 -6.47 -8.30 -5.41
N PHE A 103 -5.67 -8.81 -4.48
CA PHE A 103 -4.84 -10.02 -4.65
C PHE A 103 -5.14 -11.03 -3.55
N GLN A 104 -4.69 -12.27 -3.74
CA GLN A 104 -4.59 -13.22 -2.62
C GLN A 104 -3.34 -12.86 -1.80
N PRO A 105 -3.48 -12.37 -0.55
CA PRO A 105 -2.34 -12.01 0.26
C PRO A 105 -1.52 -13.26 0.59
N SER A 106 -0.20 -13.10 0.75
CA SER A 106 0.69 -14.20 1.17
C SER A 106 0.73 -15.41 0.25
N GLU A 107 0.47 -15.23 -1.05
CA GLU A 107 0.61 -16.28 -2.05
C GLU A 107 1.24 -15.75 -3.33
N ILE A 108 2.25 -16.46 -3.85
CA ILE A 108 2.87 -16.15 -5.15
C ILE A 108 3.07 -17.42 -5.97
N ILE A 109 3.19 -17.24 -7.28
CA ILE A 109 3.61 -18.25 -8.23
C ILE A 109 5.05 -17.97 -8.64
N VAL A 110 5.88 -19.00 -8.67
CA VAL A 110 7.25 -18.96 -9.18
C VAL A 110 7.37 -19.90 -10.37
N LEU A 111 7.86 -19.39 -11.50
CA LEU A 111 8.27 -20.20 -12.65
C LEU A 111 9.73 -20.58 -12.51
N VAL A 112 10.06 -21.84 -12.72
CA VAL A 112 11.43 -22.35 -12.59
C VAL A 112 11.96 -22.99 -13.88
N ASP A 113 13.26 -22.90 -14.10
CA ASP A 113 13.90 -23.60 -15.21
C ASP A 113 13.94 -25.13 -15.00
N SER A 114 14.42 -25.86 -16.02
CA SER A 114 14.47 -27.33 -15.96
C SER A 114 15.44 -27.86 -14.90
N ALA A 115 16.52 -27.15 -14.60
CA ALA A 115 17.53 -27.55 -13.62
C ALA A 115 17.00 -27.34 -12.19
N ALA A 116 16.41 -26.18 -11.91
CA ALA A 116 15.73 -25.89 -10.65
C ALA A 116 14.55 -26.86 -10.43
N ARG A 117 13.73 -27.12 -11.44
CA ARG A 117 12.66 -28.14 -11.38
C ARG A 117 13.17 -29.53 -11.02
N ALA A 118 14.30 -29.96 -11.60
CA ALA A 118 14.89 -31.25 -11.28
C ALA A 118 15.35 -31.31 -9.81
N LYS A 119 15.95 -30.23 -9.29
CA LYS A 119 16.35 -30.10 -7.88
C LYS A 119 15.13 -30.08 -6.94
N LEU A 120 14.08 -29.34 -7.28
CA LEU A 120 12.85 -29.24 -6.49
C LEU A 120 12.18 -30.60 -6.30
N ARG A 121 12.10 -31.41 -7.35
CA ARG A 121 11.50 -32.77 -7.30
C ARG A 121 12.19 -33.72 -6.32
N ILE A 122 13.45 -33.47 -5.99
CA ILE A 122 14.23 -34.29 -5.05
C ILE A 122 14.54 -33.54 -3.75
N GLY A 123 13.93 -32.36 -3.52
CA GLY A 123 14.16 -31.55 -2.32
C GLY A 123 15.56 -30.94 -2.21
N ALA A 124 16.25 -30.71 -3.34
CA ALA A 124 17.63 -30.22 -3.39
C ALA A 124 17.76 -28.75 -3.87
N TYR A 125 16.66 -28.03 -4.05
CA TYR A 125 16.69 -26.62 -4.44
C TYR A 125 16.71 -25.73 -3.21
N THR A 126 17.82 -25.03 -2.98
CA THR A 126 18.08 -24.25 -1.75
C THR A 126 18.35 -22.77 -2.03
N ASP A 127 18.33 -22.35 -3.30
CA ASP A 127 18.78 -21.01 -3.68
C ASP A 127 17.91 -19.89 -3.10
N TRP A 128 16.64 -20.22 -2.77
CA TRP A 128 15.64 -19.35 -2.14
C TRP A 128 15.52 -19.49 -0.62
N ASP A 129 16.30 -20.35 0.05
CA ASP A 129 16.06 -20.69 1.45
C ASP A 129 16.14 -19.47 2.38
N SER A 130 17.00 -18.50 2.05
CA SER A 130 17.09 -17.24 2.78
C SER A 130 15.82 -16.41 2.68
N LEU A 131 15.19 -16.35 1.50
CA LEU A 131 13.90 -15.65 1.33
C LEU A 131 12.77 -16.44 1.98
N ASN A 132 12.76 -17.77 1.84
CA ASN A 132 11.78 -18.63 2.50
C ASN A 132 11.81 -18.45 4.02
N SER A 133 13.01 -18.38 4.59
CA SER A 133 13.20 -18.14 6.02
C SER A 133 12.80 -16.72 6.42
N LEU A 134 13.16 -15.70 5.64
CA LEU A 134 12.83 -14.30 5.94
C LEU A 134 11.32 -14.08 5.92
N PHE A 135 10.65 -14.49 4.83
CA PHE A 135 9.22 -14.28 4.64
C PHE A 135 8.34 -15.38 5.23
N ARG A 136 8.94 -16.36 5.93
CA ARG A 136 8.25 -17.40 6.69
C ARG A 136 7.32 -18.25 5.81
N VAL A 137 7.87 -18.82 4.74
CA VAL A 137 7.15 -19.76 3.86
C VAL A 137 6.60 -20.93 4.69
N THR A 138 5.30 -21.20 4.55
CA THR A 138 4.58 -22.28 5.24
C THR A 138 4.31 -23.46 4.34
N ASP A 139 4.18 -23.24 3.03
CA ASP A 139 3.91 -24.29 2.06
C ASP A 139 4.60 -24.01 0.72
N ILE A 140 5.01 -25.10 0.06
CA ILE A 140 5.63 -25.10 -1.26
C ILE A 140 4.90 -26.16 -2.10
N ASP A 141 3.86 -25.74 -2.81
CA ASP A 141 3.10 -26.65 -3.65
C ASP A 141 3.80 -26.86 -4.99
N THR A 142 4.22 -28.11 -5.19
CA THR A 142 4.92 -28.58 -6.40
C THR A 142 4.07 -29.52 -7.24
N THR A 143 2.77 -29.66 -6.93
CA THR A 143 1.84 -30.56 -7.63
C THR A 143 1.85 -30.30 -9.14
N ASP A 144 1.91 -29.04 -9.54
CA ASP A 144 1.93 -28.64 -10.94
C ASP A 144 3.28 -28.84 -11.63
N LEU A 145 4.37 -29.17 -10.91
CA LEU A 145 5.66 -29.50 -11.53
C LEU A 145 5.60 -30.76 -12.39
N GLY A 146 4.51 -31.51 -12.43
CA GLY A 146 4.27 -32.60 -13.40
C GLY A 146 3.91 -32.07 -14.80
N ILE A 147 3.11 -31.02 -14.86
CA ILE A 147 2.44 -30.51 -16.07
C ILE A 147 2.94 -29.13 -16.50
N SER A 148 3.52 -28.35 -15.57
CA SER A 148 4.04 -27.01 -15.77
C SER A 148 5.42 -26.85 -15.08
N GLN A 149 5.93 -25.62 -15.10
CA GLN A 149 7.13 -25.18 -14.38
C GLN A 149 6.76 -24.30 -13.17
N GLN A 150 5.51 -24.36 -12.71
CA GLN A 150 4.97 -23.51 -11.66
C GLN A 150 5.16 -24.17 -10.29
N VAL A 151 5.57 -23.36 -9.32
CA VAL A 151 5.54 -23.66 -7.90
C VAL A 151 4.76 -22.56 -7.22
N GLN A 152 3.79 -22.92 -6.38
CA GLN A 152 3.08 -21.98 -5.54
C GLN A 152 3.77 -21.93 -4.17
N LEU A 153 4.01 -20.72 -3.67
CA LEU A 153 4.55 -20.48 -2.34
C LEU A 153 3.49 -19.78 -1.49
N SER A 154 3.23 -20.34 -0.31
CA SER A 154 2.35 -19.75 0.69
C SER A 154 3.17 -19.28 1.89
N PHE A 155 2.81 -18.15 2.48
CA PHE A 155 3.59 -17.49 3.53
C PHE A 155 2.76 -17.28 4.80
N LEU A 156 3.42 -17.28 5.96
CA LEU A 156 2.78 -16.90 7.23
C LEU A 156 2.54 -15.38 7.27
N GLY A 157 1.33 -14.98 7.60
CA GLY A 157 0.91 -13.58 7.77
C GLY A 157 0.02 -13.08 6.64
N ARG A 158 -0.14 -11.76 6.55
CA ARG A 158 -0.78 -11.06 5.42
C ARG A 158 0.26 -10.17 4.76
N LEU A 159 0.85 -10.69 3.70
CA LEU A 159 1.97 -10.10 2.99
C LEU A 159 1.54 -9.62 1.61
N ASN A 160 2.18 -8.54 1.13
CA ASN A 160 1.93 -8.01 -0.21
C ASN A 160 2.54 -8.99 -1.23
N PRO A 161 1.71 -9.72 -2.00
CA PRO A 161 2.18 -10.77 -2.90
C PRO A 161 3.01 -10.20 -4.06
N ASP A 162 2.81 -8.95 -4.43
CA ASP A 162 3.51 -8.30 -5.54
C ASP A 162 4.98 -8.05 -5.18
N LEU A 163 5.22 -7.49 -3.99
CA LEU A 163 6.59 -7.24 -3.51
C LEU A 163 7.31 -8.54 -3.13
N LEU A 164 6.56 -9.58 -2.72
CA LEU A 164 7.10 -10.93 -2.60
C LEU A 164 7.53 -11.44 -3.99
N ALA A 165 6.67 -11.37 -4.99
CA ALA A 165 6.97 -11.81 -6.35
C ALA A 165 8.20 -11.08 -6.93
N ASP A 166 8.34 -9.78 -6.69
CA ASP A 166 9.52 -9.00 -7.10
C ASP A 166 10.79 -9.48 -6.37
N SER A 167 10.72 -9.76 -5.06
CA SER A 167 11.86 -10.26 -4.29
C SER A 167 12.38 -11.62 -4.81
N TYR A 168 11.48 -12.53 -5.19
CA TYR A 168 11.86 -13.82 -5.77
C TYR A 168 12.34 -13.69 -7.22
N TRP A 169 11.78 -12.76 -7.99
CA TRP A 169 12.27 -12.45 -9.34
C TRP A 169 13.71 -11.95 -9.31
N ASP A 170 14.03 -11.02 -8.41
CA ASP A 170 15.38 -10.47 -8.23
C ASP A 170 16.38 -11.55 -7.84
N LEU A 171 15.99 -12.48 -6.94
CA LEU A 171 16.80 -13.66 -6.63
C LEU A 171 17.09 -14.49 -7.88
N GLY A 172 16.08 -14.71 -8.73
CA GLY A 172 16.22 -15.38 -10.01
C GLY A 172 17.22 -14.70 -10.94
N GLN A 173 17.20 -13.37 -11.01
CA GLN A 173 18.17 -12.61 -11.80
C GLN A 173 19.60 -12.75 -11.26
N LEU A 174 19.76 -12.89 -9.94
CA LEU A 174 21.07 -13.00 -9.30
C LEU A 174 21.65 -14.42 -9.31
N ARG A 175 20.81 -15.45 -9.17
CA ARG A 175 21.25 -16.85 -8.94
C ARG A 175 20.81 -17.84 -10.03
N GLY A 176 19.91 -17.45 -10.92
CA GLY A 176 19.27 -18.35 -11.88
C GLY A 176 18.22 -19.27 -11.23
N GLY A 177 17.69 -20.22 -12.01
CA GLY A 177 16.71 -21.19 -11.51
C GLY A 177 15.25 -20.69 -11.53
N ILE A 178 15.01 -19.41 -11.21
CA ILE A 178 13.70 -18.76 -11.33
C ILE A 178 13.63 -18.00 -12.65
N THR A 179 12.59 -18.25 -13.45
CA THR A 179 12.39 -17.70 -14.80
C THR A 179 11.18 -16.78 -14.91
N GLY A 180 10.42 -16.61 -13.84
CA GLY A 180 9.25 -15.75 -13.77
C GLY A 180 8.61 -15.81 -12.38
N THR A 181 7.84 -14.78 -12.05
CA THR A 181 6.99 -14.75 -10.86
C THR A 181 5.62 -14.19 -11.22
N GLY A 182 4.62 -14.46 -10.39
CA GLY A 182 3.26 -13.97 -10.58
C GLY A 182 2.49 -13.99 -9.26
N ILE A 183 1.33 -13.34 -9.27
CA ILE A 183 0.43 -13.24 -8.13
C ILE A 183 -0.96 -13.77 -8.52
N TYR A 184 -1.73 -14.19 -7.53
CA TYR A 184 -3.14 -14.50 -7.74
C TYR A 184 -3.97 -13.22 -7.58
N VAL A 185 -4.74 -12.92 -8.62
CA VAL A 185 -5.67 -11.77 -8.63
C VAL A 185 -7.07 -12.24 -8.27
N ASN A 186 -7.77 -11.47 -7.45
CA ASN A 186 -9.19 -11.69 -7.23
C ASN A 186 -9.95 -11.14 -8.44
N VAL A 187 -10.78 -11.98 -9.06
CA VAL A 187 -11.53 -11.62 -10.27
C VAL A 187 -12.93 -11.15 -9.90
N GLY A 188 -13.42 -10.17 -10.65
CA GLY A 188 -14.78 -9.65 -10.56
C GLY A 188 -14.83 -8.28 -9.89
N ASP A 189 -15.92 -7.58 -10.16
CA ASP A 189 -16.24 -6.33 -9.52
C ASP A 189 -17.16 -6.60 -8.32
N GLN A 190 -16.84 -6.04 -7.16
CA GLN A 190 -17.56 -6.36 -5.91
C GLN A 190 -17.79 -5.09 -5.10
N SER A 191 -18.75 -5.18 -4.17
CA SER A 191 -18.87 -4.20 -3.09
C SER A 191 -17.57 -4.13 -2.31
N ASN A 192 -17.12 -2.93 -1.96
CA ASN A 192 -15.81 -2.72 -1.34
C ASN A 192 -15.80 -1.45 -0.48
N LEU A 193 -14.78 -1.31 0.37
CA LEU A 193 -14.53 -0.15 1.22
C LEU A 193 -13.11 0.37 0.97
N TYR A 194 -12.96 1.40 0.16
CA TYR A 194 -11.66 1.92 -0.27
C TYR A 194 -11.12 2.94 0.73
N PRO A 195 -10.01 2.65 1.44
CA PRO A 195 -9.37 3.63 2.31
C PRO A 195 -8.52 4.60 1.49
N TRP A 196 -8.34 5.85 1.93
CA TRP A 196 -7.42 6.79 1.28
C TRP A 196 -6.95 7.87 2.25
N GLU A 197 -5.82 8.52 1.95
CA GLU A 197 -5.36 9.67 2.73
C GLU A 197 -5.52 10.96 1.94
N VAL A 198 -6.16 11.96 2.57
CA VAL A 198 -6.31 13.29 2.00
C VAL A 198 -5.84 14.30 3.03
N GLY A 199 -4.58 14.74 2.91
CA GLY A 199 -3.95 15.60 3.90
C GLY A 199 -3.84 14.90 5.25
N THR A 200 -4.50 15.43 6.28
CA THR A 200 -4.52 14.82 7.63
C THR A 200 -5.70 13.87 7.85
N PHE A 201 -6.60 13.74 6.88
CA PHE A 201 -7.79 12.90 6.99
C PHE A 201 -7.50 11.48 6.50
N MET A 202 -7.97 10.49 7.26
CA MET A 202 -8.25 9.17 6.72
C MET A 202 -9.64 9.20 6.11
N THR A 203 -9.79 8.77 4.86
CA THR A 203 -11.08 8.76 4.17
C THR A 203 -11.45 7.35 3.78
N PHE A 204 -12.75 7.10 3.67
CA PHE A 204 -13.28 5.82 3.25
C PHE A 204 -14.37 6.05 2.21
N LEU A 205 -14.24 5.40 1.06
CA LEU A 205 -15.30 5.32 0.06
C LEU A 205 -15.92 3.93 0.17
N LEU A 206 -17.11 3.86 0.75
CA LEU A 206 -17.91 2.64 0.77
C LEU A 206 -18.67 2.54 -0.54
N ARG A 207 -18.58 1.41 -1.23
CA ARG A 207 -19.34 1.13 -2.45
C ARG A 207 -20.16 -0.13 -2.27
N ARG A 208 -21.49 0.01 -2.34
CA ARG A 208 -22.39 -1.11 -2.62
C ARG A 208 -22.49 -1.26 -4.13
N ALA A 209 -22.18 -2.44 -4.63
CA ALA A 209 -22.23 -2.78 -6.04
C ALA A 209 -23.10 -4.02 -6.26
N ASP A 210 -23.99 -3.97 -7.26
CA ASP A 210 -24.89 -5.08 -7.61
C ASP A 210 -25.20 -5.15 -9.13
N GLY A 211 -25.91 -6.20 -9.55
CA GLY A 211 -26.18 -6.49 -10.98
C GLY A 211 -25.22 -7.53 -11.58
N ASP A 212 -24.65 -7.25 -12.76
CA ASP A 212 -23.77 -8.15 -13.51
C ASP A 212 -22.30 -8.11 -13.03
N CYS A 213 -22.10 -8.29 -11.73
CA CYS A 213 -20.80 -8.11 -11.06
C CYS A 213 -19.61 -8.91 -11.62
N PRO A 214 -19.75 -10.15 -12.14
CA PRO A 214 -18.64 -10.82 -12.82
C PRO A 214 -18.12 -10.06 -14.06
N ALA A 215 -18.96 -9.24 -14.69
CA ALA A 215 -18.62 -8.41 -15.85
C ALA A 215 -18.39 -6.92 -15.50
N GLY A 216 -18.52 -6.53 -14.23
CA GLY A 216 -18.63 -5.14 -13.79
C GLY A 216 -20.03 -4.86 -13.27
N CYS A 217 -20.18 -4.61 -11.97
CA CYS A 217 -21.49 -4.38 -11.38
C CYS A 217 -22.16 -3.16 -12.06
N ILE A 218 -23.42 -3.31 -12.47
CA ILE A 218 -24.13 -2.29 -13.26
C ILE A 218 -24.57 -1.13 -12.36
N ASN A 219 -24.91 -1.41 -11.11
CA ASN A 219 -25.35 -0.39 -10.17
C ASN A 219 -24.30 -0.19 -9.09
N SER A 220 -24.06 1.07 -8.72
CA SER A 220 -23.17 1.43 -7.62
C SER A 220 -23.76 2.54 -6.76
N HIS A 221 -23.83 2.31 -5.45
CA HIS A 221 -24.15 3.34 -4.46
C HIS A 221 -22.92 3.56 -3.59
N PHE A 222 -22.50 4.82 -3.51
CA PHE A 222 -21.32 5.26 -2.80
C PHE A 222 -21.68 6.05 -1.54
N TRP A 223 -20.93 5.85 -0.45
CA TRP A 223 -20.91 6.72 0.73
C TRP A 223 -19.47 7.14 1.00
N TYR A 224 -19.24 8.43 1.21
CA TYR A 224 -17.91 8.97 1.43
C TYR A 224 -17.74 9.53 2.84
N PHE A 225 -16.80 8.96 3.58
CA PHE A 225 -16.50 9.31 4.96
C PHE A 225 -15.13 9.96 5.07
N ARG A 226 -14.99 10.88 6.03
CA ARG A 226 -13.70 11.46 6.45
C ARG A 226 -13.55 11.29 7.95
N VAL A 227 -12.35 10.97 8.39
CA VAL A 227 -11.99 10.80 9.80
C VAL A 227 -10.79 11.65 10.13
N SER A 228 -10.92 12.47 11.18
CA SER A 228 -9.83 13.25 11.76
C SER A 228 -10.07 13.49 13.24
N GLU A 229 -9.01 13.49 14.05
CA GLU A 229 -9.05 13.82 15.47
C GLU A 229 -10.13 13.06 16.27
N GLY A 230 -10.36 11.79 15.93
CA GLY A 230 -11.35 10.95 16.61
C GLY A 230 -12.80 11.20 16.20
N HIS A 231 -13.05 12.01 15.17
CA HIS A 231 -14.38 12.31 14.65
C HIS A 231 -14.53 11.80 13.22
N ALA A 232 -15.67 11.18 12.91
CA ALA A 232 -16.06 10.81 11.55
C ALA A 232 -17.17 11.73 11.03
N GLU A 233 -17.04 12.13 9.77
CA GLU A 233 -18.01 12.90 9.00
C GLU A 233 -18.43 12.10 7.76
N LEU A 234 -19.73 11.90 7.57
CA LEU A 234 -20.30 11.51 6.29
C LEU A 234 -20.39 12.75 5.40
N VAL A 235 -19.50 12.83 4.41
CA VAL A 235 -19.43 13.95 3.45
C VAL A 235 -20.63 13.93 2.51
N GLY A 236 -21.07 12.73 2.11
CA GLY A 236 -22.26 12.54 1.30
C GLY A 236 -22.36 11.12 0.76
N ASP A 237 -23.46 10.85 0.08
CA ASP A 237 -23.71 9.62 -0.65
C ASP A 237 -24.20 9.91 -2.08
N PHE A 238 -24.02 8.94 -2.97
CA PHE A 238 -24.24 9.11 -4.40
C PHE A 238 -24.57 7.77 -5.07
N GLU A 239 -25.67 7.73 -5.81
CA GLU A 239 -26.01 6.62 -6.68
C GLU A 239 -25.53 6.92 -8.11
N ALA A 240 -24.66 6.07 -8.64
CA ALA A 240 -24.11 6.23 -9.98
C ALA A 240 -25.16 5.80 -11.01
N GLU A 241 -25.80 6.78 -11.65
CA GLU A 241 -26.77 6.60 -12.72
C GLU A 241 -26.41 7.45 -13.94
N ASP A 242 -26.76 6.95 -15.12
CA ASP A 242 -26.55 7.67 -16.38
C ASP A 242 -27.17 9.07 -16.37
N GLY A 243 -26.34 10.09 -16.58
CA GLY A 243 -26.76 11.48 -16.68
C GLY A 243 -26.97 12.19 -15.34
N VAL A 244 -26.74 11.52 -14.21
CA VAL A 244 -26.67 12.17 -12.89
C VAL A 244 -25.27 12.76 -12.72
N PRO A 245 -25.14 14.08 -12.45
CA PRO A 245 -23.82 14.68 -12.23
C PRO A 245 -23.21 14.15 -10.94
N PHE A 246 -21.90 13.88 -10.98
CA PHE A 246 -21.15 13.53 -9.78
C PHE A 246 -21.19 14.68 -8.75
N PRO A 247 -21.23 14.37 -7.45
CA PRO A 247 -21.18 15.38 -6.41
C PRO A 247 -19.80 16.05 -6.35
N ASP A 248 -19.73 17.28 -5.82
CA ASP A 248 -18.49 18.07 -5.77
C ASP A 248 -17.33 17.38 -5.01
N TRP A 249 -17.62 16.44 -4.12
CA TRP A 249 -16.60 15.68 -3.39
C TRP A 249 -16.06 14.48 -4.17
N TRP A 250 -16.67 14.11 -5.29
CA TRP A 250 -16.36 12.89 -6.04
C TRP A 250 -14.92 12.86 -6.53
N ASP A 251 -14.38 13.95 -7.08
CA ASP A 251 -13.00 13.99 -7.59
C ASP A 251 -11.96 13.55 -6.54
N VAL A 252 -12.21 13.88 -5.28
CA VAL A 252 -11.34 13.49 -4.16
C VAL A 252 -11.49 12.02 -3.81
N ALA A 253 -12.72 11.51 -3.76
CA ALA A 253 -13.00 10.11 -3.47
C ALA A 253 -12.54 9.18 -4.61
N ASN A 254 -12.74 9.62 -5.85
CA ASN A 254 -12.38 8.91 -7.06
C ASN A 254 -10.87 8.67 -7.15
N ALA A 255 -10.04 9.56 -6.59
CA ALA A 255 -8.59 9.33 -6.54
C ALA A 255 -8.23 8.01 -5.83
N GLY A 256 -8.81 7.75 -4.64
CA GLY A 256 -8.59 6.50 -3.91
C GLY A 256 -9.22 5.28 -4.60
N PHE A 257 -10.41 5.46 -5.20
CA PHE A 257 -11.05 4.43 -6.01
C PHE A 257 -10.18 4.04 -7.22
N CYS A 258 -9.67 5.01 -7.97
CA CYS A 258 -8.82 4.79 -9.12
C CYS A 258 -7.51 4.12 -8.72
N GLU A 259 -6.87 4.55 -7.63
CA GLU A 259 -5.63 3.93 -7.14
C GLU A 259 -5.82 2.42 -6.93
N TYR A 260 -6.99 2.01 -6.41
CA TYR A 260 -7.28 0.60 -6.16
C TYR A 260 -7.26 -0.23 -7.45
N PHE A 261 -7.79 0.31 -8.55
CA PHE A 261 -7.77 -0.35 -9.85
C PHE A 261 -6.45 -0.15 -10.62
N HIS A 262 -5.62 0.82 -10.25
CA HIS A 262 -4.47 1.27 -11.03
C HIS A 262 -3.16 0.60 -10.71
N TYR A 263 -3.16 -0.32 -9.74
CA TYR A 263 -1.96 -0.91 -9.17
C TYR A 263 -0.88 -1.37 -10.18
N ARG A 264 -1.20 -1.65 -11.47
CA ARG A 264 -0.19 -1.74 -12.57
C ARG A 264 -0.60 -1.27 -13.99
N HIS A 265 -1.85 -0.95 -14.30
CA HIS A 265 -2.32 -0.84 -15.72
C HIS A 265 -3.02 0.46 -16.17
N GLY A 266 -3.07 1.50 -15.33
CA GLY A 266 -3.02 2.89 -15.78
C GLY A 266 -4.21 3.53 -16.53
N TYR A 267 -5.47 3.08 -16.38
CA TYR A 267 -6.63 3.85 -16.89
C TYR A 267 -7.84 3.78 -15.96
N CYS A 268 -8.34 4.94 -15.49
CA CYS A 268 -9.53 5.09 -14.63
C CYS A 268 -10.62 5.75 -15.45
N ASP A 269 -10.78 5.31 -16.69
CA ASP A 269 -11.75 5.90 -17.60
C ASP A 269 -13.02 5.04 -17.53
N GLY A 270 -13.95 5.42 -16.66
CA GLY A 270 -15.32 4.90 -16.67
C GLY A 270 -15.85 4.42 -15.32
N LEU A 271 -16.60 5.30 -14.67
CA LEU A 271 -17.93 4.92 -14.17
C LEU A 271 -18.95 5.34 -15.22
#